data_AF-A0A0G1Y8V9-F1
#
_entry.id   AF-A0A0G1Y8V9-F1
#
_cell.length_a   1.000
_cell.length_b   1.000
_cell.length_c   1.000
_cell.angle_alpha   90.00
_cell.angle_beta   90.00
_cell.angle_gamma   90.00
#
_symmetry.space_group_name_H-M   'P 1'
#
loop_
_entity.id
_entity.type
_entity.pdbx_description
1 polymer ?
#
loop_
_entity_poly.entity_id
_entity_poly.type
_entity_poly.pdbx_seq_one_letter_code
_entity_poly.pdbx_strand_id
1 'polypeptide(L)'
;MKHYSTKELLQISDTAPASIRDALSSENTITTITNLGVNLKLHVDQLGLVAELNVQMLLGLVNPQEFLQELIAAGVPNADAREIMTEINQKIFVPLREEMRKGPAQQVAAPASPVAS
;
A
#
# COMPACT_ATOMS: atom_id res chain seq x y z
N MET A 1 -4.42 17.00 8.17
CA MET A 1 -3.87 15.76 8.76
C MET A 1 -2.50 16.03 9.38
N LYS A 2 -1.96 15.14 10.24
CA LYS A 2 -0.55 15.23 10.69
C LYS A 2 0.35 14.95 9.48
N HIS A 3 1.30 15.84 9.19
CA HIS A 3 2.30 15.60 8.15
C HIS A 3 3.46 14.76 8.71
N TYR A 4 3.81 13.69 8.00
CA TYR A 4 4.93 12.84 8.36
C TYR A 4 6.10 13.12 7.42
N SER A 5 7.28 13.39 7.98
CA SER A 5 8.50 13.45 7.18
C SER A 5 8.86 12.06 6.65
N THR A 6 9.62 12.01 5.56
CA THR A 6 10.17 10.75 5.03
C THR A 6 10.92 9.95 6.10
N LYS A 7 11.66 10.64 6.98
CA LYS A 7 12.39 10.01 8.08
C LYS A 7 11.45 9.35 9.09
N GLU A 8 10.35 10.00 9.46
CA GLU A 8 9.36 9.42 10.37
C GLU A 8 8.67 8.21 9.75
N LEU A 9 8.29 8.29 8.47
CA LEU A 9 7.68 7.15 7.77
C LEU A 9 8.62 5.94 7.71
N LEU A 10 9.91 6.16 7.46
CA LEU A 10 10.92 5.11 7.48
C LEU A 10 11.01 4.44 8.85
N GLN A 11 11.11 5.24 9.93
CA GLN A 11 11.18 4.72 11.29
C GLN A 11 9.93 3.91 11.68
N ILE A 12 8.74 4.37 11.29
CA ILE A 12 7.50 3.63 11.54
C ILE A 12 7.49 2.33 10.73
N SER A 13 7.89 2.38 9.46
CA SER A 13 7.93 1.22 8.57
C SER A 13 8.90 0.14 9.04
N ASP A 14 10.04 0.50 9.65
CA ASP A 14 11.01 -0.45 10.20
C ASP A 14 10.43 -1.31 11.32
N THR A 15 9.45 -0.76 12.06
CA THR A 15 8.76 -1.46 13.14
C THR A 15 7.52 -2.23 12.68
N ALA A 16 7.13 -2.11 11.40
CA ALA A 16 5.93 -2.73 10.87
C ALA A 16 6.14 -4.25 10.63
N PRO A 17 5.05 -5.06 10.73
CA PRO A 17 5.10 -6.48 10.37
C PRO A 17 5.67 -6.72 8.97
N ALA A 18 6.32 -7.87 8.76
CA ALA A 18 6.94 -8.21 7.47
C ALA A 18 5.96 -8.07 6.30
N SER A 19 4.72 -8.56 6.46
CA SER A 19 3.67 -8.43 5.43
C SER A 19 3.35 -6.98 5.06
N ILE A 20 3.41 -6.05 6.02
CA ILE A 20 3.20 -4.62 5.76
C ILE A 20 4.41 -4.04 5.01
N ARG A 21 5.63 -4.37 5.44
CA ARG A 21 6.86 -3.94 4.76
C ARG A 21 6.91 -4.45 3.31
N ASP A 22 6.55 -5.71 3.10
CA ASP A 22 6.46 -6.31 1.77
C ASP A 22 5.43 -5.59 0.90
N ALA A 23 4.25 -5.26 1.47
CA ALA A 23 3.24 -4.49 0.75
C ALA A 23 3.75 -3.10 0.32
N LEU A 24 4.47 -2.40 1.20
CA LEU A 24 5.05 -1.08 0.91
C LEU A 24 6.00 -1.09 -0.29
N SER A 25 6.80 -2.15 -0.45
CA SER A 25 7.77 -2.28 -1.56
C SER A 25 7.28 -3.18 -2.71
N SER A 26 6.06 -3.70 -2.66
CA SER A 26 5.58 -4.68 -3.64
C SER A 26 5.37 -4.06 -5.02
N GLU A 27 5.78 -4.79 -6.05
CA GLU A 27 5.49 -4.43 -7.44
C GLU A 27 3.98 -4.28 -7.70
N ASN A 28 3.15 -5.11 -7.06
CA ASN A 28 1.70 -5.01 -7.14
C ASN A 28 1.16 -3.66 -6.63
N THR A 29 1.67 -3.15 -5.50
CA THR A 29 1.27 -1.84 -4.96
C THR A 29 1.70 -0.73 -5.91
N ILE A 30 2.96 -0.75 -6.36
CA ILE A 30 3.50 0.26 -7.29
C ILE A 30 2.70 0.29 -8.59
N THR A 31 2.43 -0.89 -9.16
CA THR A 31 1.68 -1.03 -10.41
C THR A 31 0.22 -0.62 -10.24
N THR A 32 -0.42 -0.99 -9.13
CA THR A 32 -1.81 -0.58 -8.82
C THR A 32 -1.94 0.94 -8.79
N ILE A 33 -1.07 1.62 -8.04
CA ILE A 33 -1.09 3.08 -7.92
C ILE A 33 -0.76 3.75 -9.26
N THR A 34 0.26 3.25 -9.97
CA THR A 34 0.64 3.80 -11.28
C THR A 34 -0.49 3.68 -12.30
N ASN A 35 -1.16 2.52 -12.34
CA ASN A 35 -2.29 2.29 -13.24
C ASN A 35 -3.49 3.17 -12.89
N LEU A 36 -3.76 3.44 -11.61
CA LEU A 36 -4.77 4.43 -11.20
C LEU A 36 -4.46 5.82 -11.75
N GLY A 37 -3.19 6.24 -11.66
CA GLY A 37 -2.74 7.51 -12.22
C GLY A 37 -3.00 7.63 -13.72
N VAL A 38 -2.70 6.57 -14.48
CA VAL A 38 -2.94 6.52 -15.93
C VAL A 38 -4.42 6.49 -16.26
N ASN A 39 -5.18 5.61 -15.63
CA ASN A 39 -6.59 5.36 -15.95
C ASN A 39 -7.49 6.55 -15.62
N LEU A 40 -7.22 7.21 -14.48
CA LEU A 40 -7.99 8.37 -14.01
C LEU A 40 -7.37 9.70 -14.43
N LYS A 41 -6.26 9.66 -15.20
CA LYS A 41 -5.52 10.85 -15.67
C LYS A 41 -5.12 11.79 -14.53
N LEU A 42 -4.70 11.21 -13.40
CA LEU A 42 -4.26 11.97 -12.24
C LEU A 42 -3.01 12.78 -12.59
N HIS A 43 -2.95 14.01 -12.08
CA HIS A 43 -1.74 14.80 -12.14
C HIS A 43 -0.64 14.17 -11.27
N VAL A 44 0.62 14.52 -11.52
CA VAL A 44 1.79 13.93 -10.82
C VAL A 44 1.74 14.17 -9.31
N ASP A 45 1.25 15.33 -8.89
CA ASP A 45 1.00 15.70 -7.50
C ASP A 45 -0.13 14.87 -6.86
N GLN A 46 -1.24 14.67 -7.58
CA GLN A 46 -2.34 13.81 -7.12
C GLN A 46 -1.91 12.35 -7.00
N LEU A 47 -1.15 11.84 -7.97
CA LEU A 47 -0.59 10.49 -7.92
C LEU A 47 0.39 10.33 -6.76
N GLY A 48 1.23 11.34 -6.52
CA GLY A 48 2.11 11.40 -5.36
C GLY A 48 1.35 11.34 -4.04
N LEU A 49 0.24 12.09 -3.94
CA LEU A 49 -0.63 12.07 -2.78
C LEU A 49 -1.30 10.69 -2.57
N VAL A 50 -1.78 10.03 -3.63
CA VAL A 50 -2.31 8.67 -3.54
C VAL A 50 -1.27 7.70 -2.99
N ALA A 51 -0.02 7.79 -3.46
CA ALA A 51 1.07 6.95 -2.98
C ALA A 51 1.38 7.21 -1.50
N GLU A 52 1.47 8.49 -1.10
CA GLU A 52 1.72 8.89 0.29
C GLU A 52 0.61 8.40 1.22
N LEU A 53 -0.66 8.66 0.87
CA LEU A 53 -1.79 8.23 1.68
C LEU A 53 -1.88 6.70 1.75
N ASN A 54 -1.51 5.97 0.70
CA ASN A 54 -1.47 4.52 0.72
C ASN A 54 -0.41 3.98 1.70
N VAL A 55 0.79 4.57 1.70
CA VAL A 55 1.84 4.25 2.69
C VAL A 55 1.33 4.52 4.10
N GLN A 56 0.76 5.70 4.33
CA GLN A 56 0.26 6.07 5.65
C GLN A 56 -0.88 5.17 6.13
N MET A 57 -1.77 4.75 5.23
CA MET A 57 -2.87 3.84 5.55
C MET A 57 -2.38 2.40 5.81
N LEU A 58 -1.38 1.91 5.07
CA LEU A 58 -0.71 0.63 5.37
C LEU A 58 -0.05 0.63 6.75
N LEU A 59 0.48 1.78 7.17
CA LEU A 59 1.07 1.98 8.49
C LEU A 59 0.04 2.31 9.59
N GLY A 60 -1.26 2.37 9.25
CA GLY A 60 -2.32 2.68 10.21
C GLY A 60 -2.35 4.13 10.70
N LEU A 61 -1.68 5.04 10.00
CA LEU A 61 -1.59 6.47 10.33
C LEU A 61 -2.77 7.28 9.77
N VAL A 62 -3.44 6.74 8.76
CA VAL A 62 -4.57 7.34 8.06
C VAL A 62 -5.67 6.30 7.89
N ASN A 63 -6.91 6.68 8.14
CA ASN A 63 -8.07 5.82 7.88
C ASN A 63 -8.68 6.07 6.48
N PRO A 64 -9.52 5.16 5.95
CA PRO A 64 -10.08 5.30 4.61
C PRO A 64 -10.92 6.58 4.39
N GLN A 65 -11.58 7.08 5.44
CA GLN A 65 -12.36 8.30 5.34
C GLN A 65 -11.44 9.52 5.20
N GLU A 66 -10.38 9.59 5.98
CA GLU A 66 -9.36 10.64 5.88
C GLU A 66 -8.66 10.61 4.52
N PHE A 67 -8.27 9.42 4.04
CA PHE A 67 -7.71 9.23 2.70
C PHE A 67 -8.62 9.86 1.64
N LEU A 68 -9.91 9.51 1.66
CA LEU A 68 -10.88 10.03 0.71
C LEU A 68 -11.00 11.56 0.78
N GLN A 69 -11.04 12.13 1.99
CA GLN A 69 -11.15 13.59 2.17
C GLN A 69 -9.91 14.34 1.67
N GLU A 70 -8.71 13.80 1.89
CA GLU A 70 -7.47 14.42 1.42
C GLU A 70 -7.39 14.42 -0.12
N LEU A 71 -7.83 13.36 -0.79
CA LEU A 71 -7.93 13.35 -2.26
C LEU A 71 -8.90 14.40 -2.80
N ILE A 72 -10.09 14.50 -2.18
CA ILE A 72 -11.10 15.48 -2.58
C ILE A 72 -10.58 16.90 -2.35
N ALA A 73 -9.88 17.13 -1.23
CA ALA A 73 -9.25 18.41 -0.92
C ALA A 73 -8.15 18.79 -1.93
N ALA A 74 -7.45 17.79 -2.48
CA ALA A 74 -6.47 17.97 -3.56
C ALA A 74 -7.09 18.11 -4.96
N GLY A 75 -8.42 18.26 -5.05
CA GLY A 75 -9.14 18.50 -6.30
C GLY A 75 -9.40 17.24 -7.13
N VAL A 76 -9.20 16.05 -6.57
CA VAL A 76 -9.64 14.81 -7.22
C VAL A 76 -11.17 14.74 -7.15
N PRO A 77 -11.89 14.50 -8.26
CA PRO A 77 -13.34 14.35 -8.23
C PRO A 77 -13.79 13.28 -7.24
N ASN A 78 -14.88 13.52 -6.50
CA ASN A 78 -15.37 12.58 -5.48
C ASN A 78 -15.68 11.17 -6.05
N ALA A 79 -16.07 11.07 -7.32
CA ALA A 79 -16.26 9.78 -7.99
C ALA A 79 -14.92 9.03 -8.12
N ASP A 80 -13.92 9.68 -8.70
CA ASP A 80 -12.58 9.13 -8.91
C ASP A 80 -11.88 8.81 -7.58
N ALA A 81 -12.04 9.66 -6.56
CA ALA A 81 -11.50 9.41 -5.22
C ALA A 81 -12.08 8.12 -4.58
N ARG A 82 -13.38 7.84 -4.82
CA ARG A 82 -14.02 6.59 -4.39
C ARG A 82 -13.57 5.39 -5.20
N GLU A 83 -13.33 5.57 -6.49
CA GLU A 83 -12.77 4.53 -7.36
C GLU A 83 -11.36 4.15 -6.91
N ILE A 84 -10.48 5.13 -6.69
CA ILE A 84 -9.14 4.94 -6.11
C ILE A 84 -9.23 4.12 -4.82
N MET A 85 -10.15 4.48 -3.93
CA MET A 85 -10.29 3.78 -2.66
C MET A 85 -10.77 2.33 -2.81
N THR A 86 -11.68 2.10 -3.76
CA THR A 86 -12.18 0.76 -4.08
C THR A 86 -11.06 -0.12 -4.63
N GLU A 87 -10.31 0.40 -5.60
CA GLU A 87 -9.21 -0.29 -6.27
C GLU A 87 -8.06 -0.61 -5.31
N ILE A 88 -7.64 0.36 -4.49
CA ILE A 88 -6.61 0.16 -3.46
C ILE A 88 -7.06 -0.91 -2.45
N ASN A 89 -8.30 -0.83 -1.97
CA ASN A 89 -8.79 -1.82 -1.03
C ASN A 89 -8.82 -3.23 -1.66
N GLN A 90 -9.31 -3.37 -2.89
CA GLN A 90 -9.43 -4.67 -3.55
C GLN A 90 -8.07 -5.28 -3.94
N LYS A 91 -7.13 -4.47 -4.44
CA LYS A 91 -5.86 -4.97 -5.00
C LYS A 91 -4.72 -5.02 -3.99
N ILE A 92 -4.79 -4.26 -2.90
CA ILE A 92 -3.73 -4.17 -1.89
C ILE A 92 -4.22 -4.71 -0.55
N PHE A 93 -5.26 -4.10 0.03
CA PHE A 93 -5.63 -4.39 1.42
C PHE A 93 -6.37 -5.72 1.61
N VAL A 94 -7.25 -6.12 0.69
CA VAL A 94 -7.91 -7.43 0.74
C VAL A 94 -6.89 -8.57 0.69
N PRO A 95 -5.97 -8.64 -0.30
CA PRO A 95 -4.93 -9.67 -0.33
C PRO A 95 -4.03 -9.65 0.91
N LEU A 96 -3.61 -8.45 1.34
CA LEU A 96 -2.77 -8.30 2.52
C LEU A 96 -3.42 -8.85 3.80
N ARG A 97 -4.73 -8.61 3.99
CA ARG A 97 -5.47 -9.18 5.13
C ARG A 97 -5.50 -10.70 5.09
N GLU A 98 -5.67 -11.29 3.90
CA GLU A 98 -5.61 -12.75 3.76
C GLU A 98 -4.22 -13.31 4.06
N GLU A 99 -3.15 -12.65 3.61
CA GLU A 99 -1.79 -13.05 3.95
C GLU A 99 -1.51 -12.95 5.45
N MET A 100 -1.95 -11.87 6.10
CA MET A 100 -1.83 -11.73 7.55
C MET A 100 -2.63 -12.78 8.31
N ARG A 101 -3.79 -13.20 7.79
CA ARG A 101 -4.65 -14.23 8.40
C ARG A 101 -4.05 -15.63 8.33
N LYS A 102 -3.28 -15.94 7.28
CA LYS A 102 -2.59 -17.23 7.11
C LYS A 102 -1.43 -17.42 8.12
N GLY A 103 -1.04 -16.36 8.84
CA GLY A 103 0.15 -16.35 9.69
C GLY A 103 1.43 -16.44 8.87
N PRO A 104 2.62 -16.45 9.49
CA PRO A 104 3.85 -16.73 8.78
C PRO A 104 3.77 -18.18 8.29
N ALA A 105 3.35 -18.38 7.04
CA ALA A 105 3.48 -19.66 6.38
C ALA A 105 4.96 -20.01 6.43
N GLN A 106 5.26 -21.04 7.19
CA GLN A 106 6.56 -21.68 7.29
C GLN A 106 7.11 -21.78 5.86
N GLN A 107 8.22 -21.09 5.59
CA GLN A 107 9.04 -21.40 4.43
C GLN A 107 9.32 -22.90 4.53
N VAL A 108 8.56 -23.69 3.78
CA VAL A 108 8.88 -25.08 3.52
C VAL A 108 10.19 -25.02 2.75
N ALA A 109 11.29 -25.09 3.50
CA ALA A 109 12.61 -25.31 2.97
C ALA A 109 12.50 -26.53 2.05
N ALA A 110 12.70 -26.33 0.76
CA ALA A 110 12.93 -27.44 -0.15
C ALA A 110 14.11 -28.24 0.42
N PRO A 111 14.01 -29.57 0.58
CA PRO A 111 15.11 -30.35 1.10
C PRO A 111 16.26 -30.22 0.09
N ALA A 112 17.39 -29.65 0.54
CA ALA A 112 18.62 -29.67 -0.21
C ALA A 112 18.96 -31.14 -0.50
N SER A 113 18.90 -31.53 -1.78
CA SER A 113 19.34 -32.84 -2.22
C SER A 113 20.79 -33.05 -1.77
N PRO A 114 21.13 -34.14 -1.07
CA PRO A 114 22.52 -34.43 -0.73
C PRO A 114 23.26 -34.75 -2.03
N VAL A 115 24.31 -33.99 -2.31
CA VAL A 115 25.29 -34.33 -3.35
C VAL A 115 25.94 -35.64 -2.92
N ALA A 116 25.61 -36.73 -3.61
CA ALA A 116 26.25 -38.03 -3.39
C ALA A 116 27.71 -37.95 -3.84
N SER A 117 28.59 -38.49 -2.99
CA SER A 117 30.04 -38.62 -3.21
C SER A 117 30.37 -39.72 -4.22
#